data_AF-A0A9D6RTI3-F1
#
_entry.id   AF-A0A9D6RTI3-F1
#
_cell.length_a   1.000
_cell.length_b   1.000
_cell.length_c   1.000
_cell.angle_alpha   90.00
_cell.angle_beta   90.00
_cell.angle_gamma   90.00
#
_symmetry.space_group_name_H-M   'P 1'
#
loop_
_entity.id
_entity.type
_entity.pdbx_description
1 polymer ?
#
loop_
_entity_poly.entity_id
_entity_poly.type
_entity_poly.pdbx_seq_one_letter_code
_entity_poly.pdbx_strand_id
1 'polypeptide(L)'
;MKDNRQQWLLRPSNHISEVNEQITQFSEQFKIFFRREQRSDLQAQLFDVPGRLVLGCLCDYDNLDRVWRMALSRLKLAATVRLMKRFCGAPNLFHVTCLVVSYLIGREQHRLADPARFREPPLEEISFILSTGKRLMQGARSDRQQFSPPPQGPMPILTESMTQYLRRGLEPARPRAREIIRRFMATVTAYSFLFHGEMRDGIFNHGPYRIPDGFLVIKEITDMKNDLFPWGTLARRLPFSDIMHVMAVRQGRAEFDVLGGLHWVDTDIEKELIAEGVFNVDSEKIRPIPISELAEMQKVVEEIQTNLYLHFVEWPPSMRTEYGWLLHANFLRGFWRGLPDEAWLRQYIYDRYRTSGAKYLALISEMRKNAWVLEHIAKTAGNIFSHYGASEGRCA
;
A
#
# COMPACT_ATOMS: atom_id res chain seq x y z
N MET A 1 6.89 16.92 -33.35
CA MET A 1 6.05 17.77 -32.46
C MET A 1 6.18 17.26 -31.04
N LYS A 2 6.85 18.01 -30.16
CA LYS A 2 7.02 17.67 -28.74
C LYS A 2 5.65 17.74 -28.06
N ASP A 3 5.31 16.69 -27.32
CA ASP A 3 4.03 16.49 -26.66
C ASP A 3 3.81 17.52 -25.53
N ASN A 4 3.32 18.71 -25.90
CA ASN A 4 2.94 19.80 -24.99
C ASN A 4 1.65 19.50 -24.20
N ARG A 5 1.06 18.30 -24.33
CA ARG A 5 -0.15 17.91 -23.58
C ARG A 5 0.16 17.47 -22.14
N GLN A 6 1.44 17.24 -21.79
CA GLN A 6 1.81 16.83 -20.44
C GLN A 6 1.90 17.98 -19.42
N GLN A 7 2.11 19.23 -19.84
CA GLN A 7 2.21 20.37 -18.90
C GLN A 7 0.88 20.77 -18.25
N TRP A 8 -0.27 20.45 -18.85
CA TRP A 8 -1.58 20.69 -18.26
C TRP A 8 -1.97 19.62 -17.22
N LEU A 9 -1.28 18.46 -17.21
CA LEU A 9 -1.55 17.30 -16.34
C LEU A 9 -0.92 17.38 -14.95
N LEU A 10 -0.34 18.53 -14.57
CA LEU A 10 0.18 18.78 -13.23
C LEU A 10 -0.44 20.03 -12.58
N ARG A 11 -1.35 20.73 -13.26
CA ARG A 11 -2.03 21.87 -12.62
C ARG A 11 -2.98 21.33 -11.55
N PRO A 12 -2.77 21.70 -10.27
CA PRO A 12 -3.75 21.46 -9.22
C PRO A 12 -5.07 22.11 -9.62
N SER A 13 -6.18 21.49 -9.25
CA SER A 13 -7.47 22.19 -9.31
C SER A 13 -7.45 23.34 -8.32
N ASN A 14 -7.87 24.53 -8.74
CA ASN A 14 -8.07 25.65 -7.84
C ASN A 14 -9.52 25.71 -7.33
N HIS A 15 -10.31 24.67 -7.56
CA HIS A 15 -11.72 24.62 -7.17
C HIS A 15 -11.90 23.79 -5.90
N ILE A 16 -12.33 24.45 -4.82
CA ILE A 16 -12.65 23.82 -3.54
C ILE A 16 -13.68 22.69 -3.70
N SER A 17 -14.65 22.84 -4.61
CA SER A 17 -15.67 21.82 -4.88
C SER A 17 -15.06 20.49 -5.34
N GLU A 18 -14.05 20.52 -6.21
CA GLU A 18 -13.39 19.31 -6.72
C GLU A 18 -12.53 18.63 -5.64
N VAL A 19 -11.88 19.43 -4.79
CA VAL A 19 -11.17 18.93 -3.60
C VAL A 19 -12.14 18.24 -2.65
N ASN A 20 -13.28 18.87 -2.34
CA ASN A 20 -14.28 18.32 -1.42
C ASN A 20 -14.99 17.08 -1.97
N GLU A 21 -15.20 17.00 -3.28
CA GLU A 21 -15.69 15.78 -3.94
C GLU A 21 -14.74 14.61 -3.71
N GLN A 22 -13.43 14.83 -3.94
CA GLN A 22 -12.41 13.79 -3.72
C GLN A 22 -12.29 13.40 -2.25
N ILE A 23 -12.31 14.36 -1.31
CA ILE A 23 -12.34 14.09 0.13
C ILE A 23 -13.55 13.23 0.52
N THR A 24 -14.72 13.51 -0.05
CA THR A 24 -15.95 12.74 0.19
C THR A 24 -15.79 11.30 -0.31
N GLN A 25 -15.32 11.12 -1.55
CA GLN A 25 -15.09 9.81 -2.12
C GLN A 25 -14.07 8.99 -1.29
N PHE A 26 -12.95 9.60 -0.86
CA PHE A 26 -12.00 8.93 0.05
C PHE A 26 -12.63 8.62 1.41
N SER A 27 -13.42 9.53 1.97
CA SER A 27 -14.09 9.33 3.27
C SER A 27 -15.02 8.12 3.25
N GLU A 28 -15.86 7.99 2.24
CA GLU A 28 -16.81 6.88 2.12
C GLU A 28 -16.10 5.53 2.05
N GLN A 29 -15.10 5.42 1.19
CA GLN A 29 -14.37 4.17 0.97
C GLN A 29 -13.56 3.75 2.19
N PHE A 30 -12.82 4.69 2.79
CA PHE A 30 -11.98 4.38 3.94
C PHE A 30 -12.78 4.19 5.23
N LYS A 31 -13.93 4.84 5.38
CA LYS A 31 -14.84 4.54 6.51
C LYS A 31 -15.25 3.07 6.51
N ILE A 32 -15.63 2.53 5.36
CA ILE A 32 -16.02 1.12 5.23
C ILE A 32 -14.82 0.20 5.51
N PHE A 33 -13.67 0.50 4.90
CA PHE A 33 -12.44 -0.28 5.10
C PHE A 33 -12.01 -0.32 6.59
N PHE A 34 -11.84 0.85 7.22
CA PHE A 34 -11.34 0.93 8.61
C PHE A 34 -12.27 0.22 9.60
N ARG A 35 -13.59 0.32 9.42
CA ARG A 35 -14.58 -0.34 10.29
C ARG A 35 -14.62 -1.84 10.10
N ARG A 36 -14.58 -2.32 8.86
CA ARG A 36 -14.59 -3.77 8.59
C ARG A 36 -13.35 -4.44 9.18
N GLU A 37 -12.21 -3.77 9.08
CA GLU A 37 -10.93 -4.26 9.61
C GLU A 37 -10.73 -3.92 11.11
N GLN A 38 -11.74 -3.35 11.78
CA GLN A 38 -11.70 -2.94 13.20
C GLN A 38 -10.40 -2.21 13.57
N ARG A 39 -9.95 -1.29 12.70
CA ARG A 39 -8.63 -0.64 12.81
C ARG A 39 -8.44 0.16 14.10
N SER A 40 -9.52 0.65 14.71
CA SER A 40 -9.50 1.35 16.00
C SER A 40 -9.14 0.41 17.16
N ASP A 41 -9.41 -0.89 17.02
CA ASP A 41 -9.29 -1.89 18.08
C ASP A 41 -8.11 -2.84 17.84
N LEU A 42 -7.31 -2.60 16.79
CA LEU A 42 -6.15 -3.42 16.48
C LEU A 42 -5.10 -3.31 17.59
N GLN A 43 -4.86 -4.45 18.25
CA GLN A 43 -3.78 -4.63 19.21
C GLN A 43 -2.78 -5.63 18.68
N ALA A 44 -1.50 -5.31 18.84
CA ALA A 44 -0.39 -6.15 18.47
C ALA A 44 0.57 -6.27 19.65
N GLN A 45 1.18 -7.45 19.82
CA GLN A 45 2.11 -7.69 20.91
C GLN A 45 3.48 -7.05 20.65
N LEU A 46 3.90 -7.02 19.38
CA LEU A 46 5.22 -6.54 18.98
C LEU A 46 5.24 -5.05 18.64
N PHE A 47 4.15 -4.50 18.09
CA PHE A 47 4.11 -3.15 17.54
C PHE A 47 2.97 -2.33 18.12
N ASP A 48 3.15 -1.02 18.25
CA ASP A 48 2.07 -0.08 18.54
C ASP A 48 1.41 0.34 17.22
N VAL A 49 0.53 -0.52 16.69
CA VAL A 49 -0.11 -0.32 15.37
C VAL A 49 -0.89 1.00 15.29
N PRO A 50 -1.71 1.40 16.28
CA PRO A 50 -2.37 2.69 16.25
C PRO A 50 -1.39 3.86 16.30
N GLY A 51 -0.45 3.85 17.25
CA GLY A 51 0.48 4.97 17.42
C GLY A 51 1.41 5.15 16.22
N ARG A 52 1.97 4.07 15.66
CA ARG A 52 2.83 4.15 14.48
C ARG A 52 2.10 4.65 13.25
N LEU A 53 0.82 4.27 13.08
CA LEU A 53 -0.01 4.68 11.94
C LEU A 53 -0.24 6.20 12.02
N VAL A 54 -0.65 6.71 13.17
CA VAL A 54 -0.87 8.15 13.36
C VAL A 54 0.43 8.91 13.22
N LEU A 55 1.53 8.43 13.81
CA LEU A 55 2.86 9.05 13.67
C LEU A 55 3.26 9.20 12.20
N GLY A 56 3.13 8.13 11.42
CA GLY A 56 3.45 8.15 10.00
C GLY A 56 2.55 9.08 9.20
N CYS A 57 1.23 9.09 9.48
CA CYS A 57 0.28 10.01 8.84
C CYS A 57 0.59 11.48 9.13
N LEU A 58 1.03 11.81 10.35
CA LEU A 58 1.50 13.16 10.70
C LEU A 58 2.79 13.52 9.94
N CYS A 59 3.68 12.55 9.72
CA CYS A 59 4.87 12.76 8.88
C CYS A 59 4.51 13.03 7.41
N ASP A 60 3.53 12.30 6.87
CA ASP A 60 3.03 12.53 5.51
C ASP A 60 2.34 13.90 5.39
N TYR A 61 1.55 14.31 6.38
CA TYR A 61 0.96 15.65 6.41
C TYR A 61 2.03 16.75 6.32
N ASP A 62 3.13 16.62 7.05
CA ASP A 62 4.21 17.62 7.04
C ASP A 62 5.05 17.64 5.74
N ASN A 63 5.11 16.52 5.00
CA ASN A 63 6.17 16.31 4.00
C ASN A 63 5.70 15.87 2.61
N LEU A 64 4.51 15.28 2.47
CA LEU A 64 4.11 14.56 1.27
C LEU A 64 4.10 15.44 0.02
N ASP A 65 3.49 16.63 0.06
CA ASP A 65 3.43 17.52 -1.10
C ASP A 65 4.83 17.78 -1.68
N ARG A 66 5.75 18.23 -0.83
CA ARG A 66 7.10 18.58 -1.24
C ARG A 66 7.85 17.38 -1.79
N VAL A 67 7.81 16.26 -1.07
CA VAL A 67 8.55 15.05 -1.44
C VAL A 67 7.98 14.43 -2.72
N TRP A 68 6.65 14.40 -2.84
CA TRP A 68 6.00 13.77 -3.98
C TRP A 68 6.15 14.62 -5.25
N ARG A 69 6.08 15.95 -5.16
CA ARG A 69 6.48 16.86 -6.27
C ARG A 69 7.91 16.62 -6.70
N MET A 70 8.82 16.50 -5.74
CA MET A 70 10.24 16.27 -6.02
C MET A 70 10.46 14.93 -6.74
N ALA A 71 9.81 13.85 -6.29
CA ALA A 71 9.89 12.55 -6.93
C ALA A 71 9.26 12.58 -8.35
N LEU A 72 8.06 13.14 -8.49
CA LEU A 72 7.34 13.19 -9.78
C LEU A 72 7.94 14.17 -10.80
N SER A 73 8.72 15.16 -10.35
CA SER A 73 9.51 16.01 -11.25
C SER A 73 10.60 15.22 -11.99
N ARG A 74 11.05 14.10 -11.41
CA ARG A 74 12.04 13.19 -11.99
C ARG A 74 11.36 12.02 -12.69
N LEU A 75 10.51 11.33 -11.96
CA LEU A 75 9.69 10.24 -12.44
C LEU A 75 8.33 10.77 -12.88
N LYS A 76 8.28 11.29 -14.11
CA LYS A 76 7.05 11.85 -14.71
C LYS A 76 5.87 10.92 -14.50
N LEU A 77 4.68 11.48 -14.27
CA LEU A 77 3.42 10.75 -14.03
C LEU A 77 3.18 9.56 -14.99
N ALA A 78 3.37 9.76 -16.29
CA ALA A 78 3.18 8.70 -17.29
C ALA A 78 4.19 7.55 -17.17
N ALA A 79 5.41 7.83 -16.71
CA ALA A 79 6.40 6.79 -16.41
C ALA A 79 6.00 6.01 -15.15
N THR A 80 5.54 6.71 -14.10
CA THR A 80 5.02 6.09 -12.88
C THR A 80 3.86 5.14 -13.19
N VAL A 81 2.89 5.57 -14.00
CA VAL A 81 1.78 4.70 -14.42
C VAL A 81 2.28 3.46 -15.16
N ARG A 82 3.29 3.56 -16.02
CA ARG A 82 3.86 2.38 -16.69
C ARG A 82 4.53 1.42 -15.71
N LEU A 83 5.18 1.93 -14.66
CA LEU A 83 5.78 1.10 -13.60
C LEU A 83 4.70 0.36 -12.80
N MET A 84 3.62 1.05 -12.43
CA MET A 84 2.49 0.47 -11.70
C MET A 84 1.79 -0.68 -12.44
N LYS A 85 1.98 -0.79 -13.77
CA LYS A 85 1.39 -1.83 -14.63
C LYS A 85 2.36 -2.97 -14.95
N ARG A 86 3.50 -3.04 -14.24
CA ARG A 86 4.44 -4.17 -14.32
C ARG A 86 4.10 -5.20 -13.24
N PHE A 87 4.54 -6.43 -13.44
CA PHE A 87 4.48 -7.46 -12.41
C PHE A 87 5.33 -7.05 -11.23
N CYS A 88 4.78 -7.13 -10.02
CA CYS A 88 5.46 -6.70 -8.79
C CYS A 88 5.99 -5.25 -8.88
N GLY A 89 5.25 -4.39 -9.59
CA GLY A 89 5.64 -2.99 -9.78
C GLY A 89 5.57 -2.18 -8.49
N ALA A 90 6.59 -1.37 -8.22
CA ALA A 90 6.58 -0.35 -7.17
C ALA A 90 6.86 1.03 -7.81
N PRO A 91 6.03 2.07 -7.56
CA PRO A 91 4.84 2.01 -6.72
C PRO A 91 3.72 1.21 -7.43
N ASN A 92 2.72 0.78 -6.67
CA ASN A 92 1.46 0.20 -7.16
C ASN A 92 0.26 0.97 -6.56
N LEU A 93 -0.96 0.49 -6.79
CA LEU A 93 -2.17 1.13 -6.27
C LEU A 93 -2.16 1.25 -4.74
N PHE A 94 -1.69 0.24 -4.00
CA PHE A 94 -1.57 0.30 -2.54
C PHE A 94 -0.76 1.52 -2.10
N HIS A 95 0.43 1.72 -2.67
CA HIS A 95 1.31 2.84 -2.32
C HIS A 95 0.62 4.19 -2.55
N VAL A 96 0.01 4.38 -3.71
CA VAL A 96 -0.68 5.65 -4.04
C VAL A 96 -1.85 5.89 -3.09
N THR A 97 -2.68 4.86 -2.83
CA THR A 97 -3.82 5.01 -1.93
C THR A 97 -3.36 5.31 -0.50
N CYS A 98 -2.30 4.63 -0.01
CA CYS A 98 -1.69 4.86 1.29
C CYS A 98 -1.17 6.30 1.45
N LEU A 99 -0.50 6.87 0.45
CA LEU A 99 -0.01 8.25 0.51
C LEU A 99 -1.15 9.27 0.60
N VAL A 100 -2.22 9.10 -0.17
CA VAL A 100 -3.34 10.04 -0.13
C VAL A 100 -4.10 9.93 1.19
N VAL A 101 -4.42 8.71 1.63
CA VAL A 101 -5.20 8.54 2.87
C VAL A 101 -4.40 8.92 4.10
N SER A 102 -3.10 8.63 4.15
CA SER A 102 -2.23 9.00 5.28
C SER A 102 -2.14 10.51 5.44
N TYR A 103 -2.01 11.26 4.34
CA TYR A 103 -2.07 12.72 4.38
C TYR A 103 -3.42 13.23 4.92
N LEU A 104 -4.55 12.65 4.47
CA LEU A 104 -5.87 13.03 4.98
C LEU A 104 -6.05 12.67 6.46
N ILE A 105 -5.55 11.52 6.91
CA ILE A 105 -5.54 11.11 8.32
C ILE A 105 -4.69 12.08 9.15
N GLY A 106 -3.50 12.46 8.67
CA GLY A 106 -2.63 13.42 9.36
C GLY A 106 -3.28 14.80 9.49
N ARG A 107 -3.90 15.30 8.41
CA ARG A 107 -4.68 16.55 8.43
C ARG A 107 -5.81 16.48 9.45
N GLU A 108 -6.60 15.41 9.42
CA GLU A 108 -7.74 15.24 10.32
C GLU A 108 -7.30 15.06 11.78
N GLN A 109 -6.19 14.36 12.01
CA GLN A 109 -5.58 14.23 13.33
C GLN A 109 -5.17 15.59 13.89
N HIS A 110 -4.53 16.47 13.10
CA HIS A 110 -4.21 17.83 13.53
C HIS A 110 -5.46 18.64 13.87
N ARG A 111 -6.50 18.53 13.05
CA ARG A 111 -7.78 19.22 13.28
C ARG A 111 -8.44 18.78 14.58
N LEU A 112 -8.45 17.48 14.85
CA LEU A 112 -9.03 16.92 16.07
C LEU A 112 -8.19 17.21 17.32
N ALA A 113 -6.86 17.28 17.16
CA ALA A 113 -5.93 17.53 18.25
C ALA A 113 -6.02 18.95 18.83
N ASP A 114 -6.11 19.95 17.95
CA ASP A 114 -6.18 21.35 18.36
C ASP A 114 -7.06 22.14 17.36
N PRO A 115 -8.40 22.01 17.44
CA PRO A 115 -9.30 22.67 16.51
C PRO A 115 -9.11 24.19 16.44
N ALA A 116 -8.81 24.83 17.58
CA ALA A 116 -8.65 26.28 17.67
C ALA A 116 -7.41 26.78 16.91
N ARG A 117 -6.33 26.00 16.91
CA ARG A 117 -5.08 26.35 16.20
C ARG A 117 -4.96 25.70 14.82
N PHE A 118 -5.82 24.76 14.47
CA PHE A 118 -5.80 24.13 13.17
C PHE A 118 -5.97 25.17 12.06
N ARG A 119 -5.12 25.08 11.05
CA ARG A 119 -5.19 25.88 9.82
C ARG A 119 -5.12 24.92 8.66
N GLU A 120 -5.96 25.15 7.67
CA GLU A 120 -5.91 24.38 6.44
C GLU A 120 -4.54 24.54 5.77
N PRO A 121 -3.99 23.46 5.17
CA PRO A 121 -2.86 23.60 4.27
C PRO A 121 -3.27 24.49 3.08
N PRO A 122 -2.32 25.06 2.33
CA PRO A 122 -2.64 25.76 1.09
C PRO A 122 -3.51 24.90 0.16
N LEU A 123 -4.53 25.49 -0.48
CA LEU A 123 -5.43 24.76 -1.39
C LEU A 123 -4.65 24.02 -2.49
N GLU A 124 -3.57 24.64 -2.99
CA GLU A 124 -2.69 24.05 -4.01
C GLU A 124 -2.08 22.72 -3.54
N GLU A 125 -1.74 22.61 -2.26
CA GLU A 125 -1.09 21.46 -1.65
C GLU A 125 -2.02 20.25 -1.63
N ILE A 126 -3.18 20.39 -0.97
CA ILE A 126 -4.18 19.33 -0.88
C ILE A 126 -4.72 18.96 -2.26
N SER A 127 -4.91 19.95 -3.14
CA SER A 127 -5.35 19.72 -4.51
C SER A 127 -4.31 18.94 -5.32
N PHE A 128 -3.02 19.24 -5.15
CA PHE A 128 -1.95 18.48 -5.79
C PHE A 128 -1.96 17.01 -5.35
N ILE A 129 -2.03 16.76 -4.04
CA ILE A 129 -2.02 15.39 -3.49
C ILE A 129 -3.22 14.59 -4.00
N LEU A 130 -4.43 15.13 -3.86
CA LEU A 130 -5.66 14.45 -4.29
C LEU A 130 -5.68 14.22 -5.80
N SER A 131 -5.43 15.25 -6.60
CA SER A 131 -5.47 15.14 -8.06
C SER A 131 -4.38 14.23 -8.64
N THR A 132 -3.17 14.25 -8.04
CA THR A 132 -2.07 13.35 -8.43
C THR A 132 -2.42 11.91 -8.10
N GLY A 133 -2.91 11.66 -6.88
CA GLY A 133 -3.37 10.33 -6.47
C GLY A 133 -4.46 9.81 -7.40
N LYS A 134 -5.50 10.61 -7.66
CA LYS A 134 -6.59 10.29 -8.58
C LYS A 134 -6.07 9.89 -9.96
N ARG A 135 -5.17 10.68 -10.55
CA ARG A 135 -4.60 10.42 -11.88
C ARG A 135 -3.74 9.15 -11.92
N LEU A 136 -2.92 8.90 -10.91
CA LEU A 136 -2.11 7.68 -10.82
C LEU A 136 -2.99 6.44 -10.69
N MET A 137 -3.99 6.48 -9.80
CA MET A 137 -4.93 5.37 -9.61
C MET A 137 -5.74 5.08 -10.87
N GLN A 138 -6.28 6.11 -11.53
CA GLN A 138 -6.99 5.96 -12.81
C GLN A 138 -6.08 5.40 -13.91
N GLY A 139 -4.85 5.89 -14.02
CA GLY A 139 -3.90 5.47 -15.05
C GLY A 139 -3.44 4.02 -14.91
N ALA A 140 -3.27 3.54 -13.67
CA ALA A 140 -2.82 2.19 -13.40
C ALA A 140 -3.87 1.12 -13.73
N ARG A 141 -5.17 1.45 -13.59
CA ARG A 141 -6.25 0.50 -13.88
C ARG A 141 -6.41 0.24 -15.38
N SER A 142 -6.61 -1.03 -15.73
CA SER A 142 -6.87 -1.45 -17.12
C SER A 142 -8.34 -1.29 -17.53
N ASP A 143 -9.27 -1.16 -16.58
CA ASP A 143 -10.71 -1.01 -16.82
C ASP A 143 -11.20 0.45 -16.93
N ARG A 144 -10.28 1.42 -16.87
CA ARG A 144 -10.56 2.87 -17.00
C ARG A 144 -11.58 3.43 -16.01
N GLN A 145 -11.83 2.77 -14.87
CA GLN A 145 -12.73 3.31 -13.86
C GLN A 145 -12.19 4.60 -13.25
N GLN A 146 -13.08 5.60 -13.07
CA GLN A 146 -12.75 7.01 -12.87
C GLN A 146 -12.30 7.42 -11.46
N PHE A 147 -11.89 6.47 -10.61
CA PHE A 147 -11.75 6.58 -9.15
C PHE A 147 -12.99 6.00 -8.44
N SER A 148 -12.68 5.11 -7.49
CA SER A 148 -13.57 4.25 -6.72
C SER A 148 -14.27 3.11 -7.48
N PRO A 149 -13.73 1.87 -7.47
CA PRO A 149 -14.63 0.74 -7.30
C PRO A 149 -15.45 0.93 -6.00
N PRO A 150 -16.54 0.18 -5.77
CA PRO A 150 -17.04 0.01 -4.41
C PRO A 150 -15.87 -0.45 -3.51
N PRO A 151 -15.98 -0.38 -2.17
CA PRO A 151 -14.90 -0.85 -1.29
C PRO A 151 -14.55 -2.32 -1.51
N GLN A 152 -15.31 -3.01 -2.36
CA GLN A 152 -15.16 -4.34 -2.85
C GLN A 152 -15.44 -4.30 -4.36
N GLY A 153 -14.48 -4.72 -5.18
CA GLY A 153 -14.69 -4.81 -6.61
C GLY A 153 -13.47 -5.29 -7.37
N PRO A 154 -13.56 -5.42 -8.70
CA PRO A 154 -12.41 -5.78 -9.52
C PRO A 154 -11.33 -4.68 -9.44
N MET A 155 -10.07 -5.07 -9.55
CA MET A 155 -8.88 -4.24 -9.60
C MET A 155 -7.90 -4.75 -10.69
N PRO A 156 -8.26 -4.74 -11.99
CA PRO A 156 -7.35 -5.18 -13.03
C PRO A 156 -6.32 -4.10 -13.36
N ILE A 157 -5.03 -4.46 -13.33
CA ILE A 157 -3.90 -3.57 -13.67
C ILE A 157 -3.05 -4.09 -14.84
N LEU A 158 -3.06 -5.41 -15.07
CA LEU A 158 -2.28 -6.03 -16.14
C LEU A 158 -3.00 -5.97 -17.49
N THR A 159 -2.24 -6.21 -18.57
CA THR A 159 -2.77 -6.38 -19.93
C THR A 159 -3.09 -7.84 -20.21
N GLU A 160 -3.89 -8.10 -21.24
CA GLU A 160 -4.21 -9.45 -21.69
C GLU A 160 -2.95 -10.26 -22.10
N SER A 161 -1.97 -9.61 -22.73
CA SER A 161 -0.71 -10.29 -23.09
C SER A 161 0.07 -10.77 -21.86
N MET A 162 0.00 -10.01 -20.76
CA MET A 162 0.67 -10.32 -19.50
C MET A 162 -0.04 -11.47 -18.76
N THR A 163 -1.38 -11.45 -18.73
CA THR A 163 -2.18 -12.52 -18.11
C THR A 163 -2.03 -13.83 -18.88
N GLN A 164 -1.98 -13.78 -20.21
CA GLN A 164 -1.69 -14.95 -21.05
C GLN A 164 -0.28 -15.51 -20.82
N TYR A 165 0.71 -14.65 -20.60
CA TYR A 165 2.07 -15.09 -20.25
C TYR A 165 2.05 -15.88 -18.93
N LEU A 166 1.41 -15.35 -17.88
CA LEU A 166 1.30 -16.03 -16.59
C LEU A 166 0.56 -17.35 -16.68
N ARG A 167 -0.54 -17.40 -17.45
CA ARG A 167 -1.35 -18.62 -17.61
C ARG A 167 -0.52 -19.79 -18.13
N ARG A 168 0.46 -19.55 -19.01
CA ARG A 168 1.34 -20.61 -19.56
C ARG A 168 2.28 -21.22 -18.52
N GLY A 169 2.55 -20.50 -17.43
CA GLY A 169 3.44 -20.96 -16.35
C GLY A 169 2.70 -21.59 -15.16
N LEU A 170 1.37 -21.80 -15.26
CA LEU A 170 0.60 -22.42 -14.18
C LEU A 170 0.66 -23.94 -14.27
N GLU A 171 0.66 -24.59 -13.11
CA GLU A 171 0.50 -26.04 -13.01
C GLU A 171 -0.92 -26.40 -12.55
N PRO A 172 -1.48 -27.54 -13.02
CA PRO A 172 -2.77 -28.01 -12.53
C PRO A 172 -2.78 -28.13 -11.00
N ALA A 173 -3.89 -27.74 -10.38
CA ALA A 173 -4.06 -27.69 -8.93
C ALA A 173 -4.17 -29.09 -8.30
N ARG A 174 -3.05 -29.85 -8.27
CA ARG A 174 -2.97 -31.20 -7.69
C ARG A 174 -2.79 -31.13 -6.17
N PRO A 175 -3.45 -31.96 -5.35
CA PRO A 175 -3.47 -31.81 -3.88
C PRO A 175 -2.10 -31.57 -3.23
N ARG A 176 -1.08 -32.36 -3.59
CA ARG A 176 0.29 -32.21 -3.05
C ARG A 176 0.98 -30.90 -3.48
N ALA A 177 0.81 -30.51 -4.75
CA ALA A 177 1.35 -29.25 -5.26
C ALA A 177 0.74 -28.06 -4.50
N ARG A 178 -0.59 -28.09 -4.33
CA ARG A 178 -1.33 -27.06 -3.61
C ARG A 178 -0.91 -26.94 -2.16
N GLU A 179 -0.70 -28.06 -1.47
CA GLU A 179 -0.23 -28.06 -0.08
C GLU A 179 1.13 -27.35 0.06
N ILE A 180 2.07 -27.65 -0.85
CA ILE A 180 3.41 -27.03 -0.87
C ILE A 180 3.31 -25.54 -1.15
N ILE A 181 2.58 -25.14 -2.20
CA ILE A 181 2.41 -23.73 -2.57
C ILE A 181 1.73 -22.96 -1.45
N ARG A 182 0.67 -23.51 -0.85
CA ARG A 182 -0.06 -22.86 0.26
C ARG A 182 0.84 -22.64 1.47
N ARG A 183 1.66 -23.63 1.86
CA ARG A 183 2.62 -23.47 2.97
C ARG A 183 3.65 -22.41 2.66
N PHE A 184 4.29 -22.48 1.49
CA PHE A 184 5.26 -21.49 1.05
C PHE A 184 4.68 -20.07 1.05
N MET A 185 3.50 -19.88 0.44
CA MET A 185 2.85 -18.58 0.37
C MET A 185 2.40 -18.07 1.74
N ALA A 186 1.97 -18.95 2.66
CA ALA A 186 1.66 -18.56 4.03
C ALA A 186 2.91 -18.07 4.76
N THR A 187 4.02 -18.81 4.67
CA THR A 187 5.32 -18.43 5.25
C THR A 187 5.81 -17.08 4.71
N VAL A 188 5.84 -16.88 3.39
CA VAL A 188 6.31 -15.63 2.81
C VAL A 188 5.37 -14.45 3.13
N THR A 189 4.07 -14.69 3.19
CA THR A 189 3.10 -13.67 3.63
C THR A 189 3.36 -13.25 5.08
N ALA A 190 3.57 -14.22 5.99
CA ALA A 190 3.83 -13.95 7.39
C ALA A 190 5.18 -13.22 7.59
N TYR A 191 6.21 -13.64 6.84
CA TYR A 191 7.48 -12.95 6.77
C TYR A 191 7.31 -11.48 6.32
N SER A 192 6.65 -11.25 5.18
CA SER A 192 6.45 -9.89 4.65
C SER A 192 5.66 -9.03 5.64
N PHE A 193 4.58 -9.56 6.21
CA PHE A 193 3.81 -8.86 7.23
C PHE A 193 4.66 -8.46 8.44
N LEU A 194 5.50 -9.37 8.94
CA LEU A 194 6.42 -9.09 10.05
C LEU A 194 7.51 -8.09 9.66
N PHE A 195 8.13 -8.25 8.49
CA PHE A 195 9.21 -7.41 7.97
C PHE A 195 8.78 -5.94 7.82
N HIS A 196 7.50 -5.70 7.52
CA HIS A 196 6.89 -4.38 7.43
C HIS A 196 6.11 -3.97 8.72
N GLY A 197 6.40 -4.61 9.86
CA GLY A 197 5.86 -4.18 11.16
C GLY A 197 4.36 -4.45 11.35
N GLU A 198 3.90 -5.64 10.97
CA GLU A 198 2.49 -6.01 10.94
C GLU A 198 1.65 -5.07 10.04
N MET A 199 2.21 -4.71 8.89
CA MET A 199 1.50 -3.99 7.83
C MET A 199 1.51 -4.81 6.54
N ARG A 200 0.47 -4.63 5.72
CA ARG A 200 0.42 -5.18 4.36
C ARG A 200 1.26 -4.37 3.36
N ASP A 201 2.21 -3.57 3.84
CA ASP A 201 3.18 -2.89 2.97
C ASP A 201 4.01 -3.98 2.30
N GLY A 202 4.01 -4.01 0.97
CA GLY A 202 4.58 -5.11 0.19
C GLY A 202 3.59 -6.21 -0.25
N ILE A 203 2.35 -6.28 0.25
CA ILE A 203 1.35 -7.28 -0.19
C ILE A 203 0.24 -6.60 -0.98
N PHE A 204 0.06 -7.00 -2.24
CA PHE A 204 -0.93 -6.41 -3.12
C PHE A 204 -1.62 -7.48 -3.98
N ASN A 205 -2.95 -7.57 -3.90
CA ASN A 205 -3.73 -8.48 -4.74
C ASN A 205 -4.48 -7.70 -5.81
N HIS A 206 -4.63 -8.30 -6.99
CA HIS A 206 -5.32 -7.69 -8.12
C HIS A 206 -5.94 -8.73 -9.07
N GLY A 207 -6.86 -8.27 -9.92
CA GLY A 207 -7.74 -9.10 -10.75
C GLY A 207 -9.22 -8.76 -10.55
N PRO A 208 -10.17 -9.64 -10.86
CA PRO A 208 -9.98 -10.86 -11.63
C PRO A 208 -9.63 -10.54 -13.09
N TYR A 209 -8.85 -11.41 -13.74
CA TYR A 209 -8.56 -11.34 -15.17
C TYR A 209 -9.24 -12.48 -15.90
N ARG A 210 -10.13 -12.19 -16.84
CA ARG A 210 -10.88 -13.24 -17.56
C ARG A 210 -9.94 -14.15 -18.35
N ILE A 211 -10.21 -15.45 -18.30
CA ILE A 211 -9.58 -16.48 -19.14
C ILE A 211 -10.68 -17.43 -19.67
N PRO A 212 -10.44 -18.24 -20.70
CA PRO A 212 -11.47 -19.09 -21.32
C PRO A 212 -12.21 -20.03 -20.36
N ASP A 213 -11.54 -20.49 -19.31
CA ASP A 213 -11.96 -21.48 -18.33
C ASP A 213 -12.28 -20.87 -16.95
N GLY A 214 -12.34 -19.53 -16.85
CA GLY A 214 -12.65 -18.82 -15.61
C GLY A 214 -11.95 -17.47 -15.51
N PHE A 215 -11.21 -17.24 -14.42
CA PHE A 215 -10.44 -16.01 -14.23
C PHE A 215 -9.14 -16.25 -13.43
N LEU A 216 -8.17 -15.34 -13.59
CA LEU A 216 -6.98 -15.28 -12.76
C LEU A 216 -7.15 -14.28 -11.62
N VAL A 217 -6.66 -14.64 -10.44
CA VAL A 217 -6.38 -13.72 -9.33
C VAL A 217 -4.89 -13.78 -9.03
N ILE A 218 -4.31 -12.62 -8.77
CA ILE A 218 -2.88 -12.47 -8.58
C ILE A 218 -2.63 -11.86 -7.20
N LYS A 219 -1.75 -12.48 -6.43
CA LYS A 219 -1.20 -11.96 -5.18
C LYS A 219 0.28 -11.69 -5.36
N GLU A 220 0.67 -10.42 -5.25
CA GLU A 220 2.06 -10.00 -5.27
C GLU A 220 2.56 -9.80 -3.83
N ILE A 221 3.76 -10.31 -3.55
CA ILE A 221 4.53 -10.01 -2.35
C ILE A 221 5.83 -9.40 -2.83
N THR A 222 6.03 -8.13 -2.50
CA THR A 222 7.10 -7.28 -3.01
C THR A 222 7.92 -6.74 -1.85
N ASP A 223 9.05 -6.12 -2.19
CA ASP A 223 9.87 -5.37 -1.24
C ASP A 223 10.51 -6.24 -0.13
N MET A 224 10.67 -7.55 -0.37
CA MET A 224 11.17 -8.48 0.65
C MET A 224 12.67 -8.31 0.95
N LYS A 225 13.41 -7.63 0.08
CA LYS A 225 14.82 -7.23 0.31
C LYS A 225 14.94 -5.73 0.51
N ASN A 226 14.00 -5.14 1.24
CA ASN A 226 14.03 -3.70 1.46
C ASN A 226 15.25 -3.31 2.30
N ASP A 227 16.12 -2.51 1.70
CA ASP A 227 17.33 -2.00 2.33
C ASP A 227 17.12 -0.64 2.99
N LEU A 228 15.92 -0.06 2.89
CA LEU A 228 15.53 1.15 3.63
C LEU A 228 15.49 0.87 5.13
N PHE A 229 14.88 -0.24 5.53
CA PHE A 229 14.78 -0.57 6.94
C PHE A 229 16.14 -0.95 7.53
N PRO A 230 16.47 -0.51 8.76
CA PRO A 230 17.70 -0.89 9.45
C PRO A 230 17.90 -2.40 9.59
N TRP A 231 16.80 -3.16 9.74
CA TRP A 231 16.79 -4.62 9.81
C TRP A 231 16.82 -5.32 8.43
N GLY A 232 16.82 -4.56 7.34
CA GLY A 232 16.86 -5.08 5.96
C GLY A 232 18.08 -5.96 5.65
N THR A 233 19.17 -5.82 6.43
CA THR A 233 20.36 -6.66 6.33
C THR A 233 20.07 -8.14 6.59
N LEU A 234 19.11 -8.46 7.47
CA LEU A 234 18.68 -9.83 7.78
C LEU A 234 18.03 -10.51 6.56
N ALA A 235 17.39 -9.72 5.69
CA ALA A 235 16.69 -10.20 4.50
C ALA A 235 17.61 -10.47 3.29
N ARG A 236 18.90 -10.10 3.35
CA ARG A 236 19.85 -10.27 2.23
C ARG A 236 19.98 -11.72 1.76
N ARG A 237 19.76 -12.67 2.67
CA ARG A 237 19.85 -14.13 2.40
C ARG A 237 18.65 -14.69 1.63
N LEU A 238 17.57 -13.93 1.44
CA LEU A 238 16.42 -14.41 0.66
C LEU A 238 16.84 -14.77 -0.78
N PRO A 239 16.29 -15.84 -1.39
CA PRO A 239 16.62 -16.20 -2.76
C PRO A 239 15.89 -15.35 -3.82
N PHE A 240 15.03 -14.41 -3.39
CA PHE A 240 14.20 -13.55 -4.24
C PHE A 240 13.98 -12.18 -3.59
N SER A 241 13.61 -11.17 -4.38
CA SER A 241 13.17 -9.86 -3.88
C SER A 241 11.65 -9.71 -3.91
N ASP A 242 11.00 -10.29 -4.92
CA ASP A 242 9.59 -10.14 -5.20
C ASP A 242 9.05 -11.47 -5.74
N ILE A 243 7.88 -11.89 -5.26
CA ILE A 243 7.17 -13.09 -5.74
C ILE A 243 5.72 -12.78 -6.05
N MET A 244 5.15 -13.60 -6.91
CA MET A 244 3.77 -13.50 -7.31
C MET A 244 3.13 -14.89 -7.31
N HIS A 245 1.99 -15.02 -6.62
CA HIS A 245 1.14 -16.19 -6.67
C HIS A 245 -0.02 -15.93 -7.60
N VAL A 246 -0.16 -16.78 -8.61
CA VAL A 246 -1.19 -16.67 -9.65
C VAL A 246 -2.12 -17.85 -9.51
N MET A 247 -3.42 -17.58 -9.35
CA MET A 247 -4.47 -18.57 -9.15
C MET A 247 -5.44 -18.49 -10.33
N ALA A 248 -5.63 -19.59 -11.06
CA ALA A 248 -6.70 -19.74 -12.04
C ALA A 248 -7.90 -20.41 -11.39
N VAL A 249 -9.04 -19.71 -11.39
CA VAL A 249 -10.27 -20.09 -10.69
C VAL A 249 -11.40 -20.24 -11.70
N ARG A 250 -12.14 -21.35 -11.63
CA ARG A 250 -13.19 -21.72 -12.58
C ARG A 250 -14.38 -20.77 -12.54
N GLN A 251 -14.91 -20.55 -11.34
CA GLN A 251 -16.10 -19.75 -11.07
C GLN A 251 -16.05 -19.19 -9.65
N GLY A 252 -16.92 -18.23 -9.36
CA GLY A 252 -16.98 -17.54 -8.09
C GLY A 252 -16.76 -16.04 -8.24
N ARG A 253 -16.56 -15.36 -7.11
CA ARG A 253 -16.44 -13.90 -7.03
C ARG A 253 -15.25 -13.51 -6.17
N ALA A 254 -14.26 -12.87 -6.81
CA ALA A 254 -13.13 -12.21 -6.16
C ALA A 254 -13.41 -10.71 -6.06
N GLU A 255 -13.28 -10.16 -4.86
CA GLU A 255 -13.38 -8.73 -4.61
C GLU A 255 -12.13 -8.21 -3.93
N PHE A 256 -11.73 -6.99 -4.31
CA PHE A 256 -10.54 -6.35 -3.81
C PHE A 256 -10.93 -5.11 -3.02
N ASP A 257 -10.34 -4.96 -1.82
CA ASP A 257 -10.48 -3.75 -1.02
C ASP A 257 -9.68 -2.57 -1.60
N VAL A 258 -9.88 -1.37 -1.06
CA VAL A 258 -9.20 -0.14 -1.54
C VAL A 258 -7.67 -0.16 -1.41
N LEU A 259 -7.12 -1.10 -0.65
CA LEU A 259 -5.70 -1.38 -0.47
C LEU A 259 -5.27 -2.68 -1.17
N GLY A 260 -6.11 -3.29 -2.00
CA GLY A 260 -5.81 -4.51 -2.73
C GLY A 260 -5.87 -5.78 -1.86
N GLY A 261 -6.61 -5.78 -0.75
CA GLY A 261 -6.92 -7.00 0.01
C GLY A 261 -7.96 -7.86 -0.70
N LEU A 262 -7.72 -9.17 -0.80
CA LEU A 262 -8.57 -10.12 -1.52
C LEU A 262 -9.65 -10.73 -0.62
N HIS A 263 -10.89 -10.73 -1.10
CA HIS A 263 -12.04 -11.40 -0.50
C HIS A 263 -12.71 -12.31 -1.53
N TRP A 264 -12.99 -13.55 -1.10
CA TRP A 264 -13.79 -14.49 -1.86
C TRP A 264 -15.22 -14.43 -1.33
N VAL A 265 -16.17 -14.12 -2.21
CA VAL A 265 -17.59 -14.05 -1.86
C VAL A 265 -18.28 -15.31 -2.35
N ASP A 266 -18.88 -16.06 -1.43
CA ASP A 266 -19.62 -17.30 -1.71
C ASP A 266 -18.83 -18.29 -2.59
N THR A 267 -17.50 -18.30 -2.46
CA THR A 267 -16.60 -19.09 -3.32
C THR A 267 -15.70 -19.98 -2.48
N ASP A 268 -15.79 -21.29 -2.69
CA ASP A 268 -14.89 -22.28 -2.11
C ASP A 268 -13.67 -22.48 -3.02
N ILE A 269 -12.60 -21.75 -2.73
CA ILE A 269 -11.38 -21.78 -3.56
C ILE A 269 -10.72 -23.15 -3.58
N GLU A 270 -10.92 -23.96 -2.56
CA GLU A 270 -10.39 -25.32 -2.56
C GLU A 270 -11.02 -26.18 -3.66
N LYS A 271 -12.26 -25.87 -4.08
CA LYS A 271 -12.96 -26.58 -5.16
C LYS A 271 -12.79 -25.91 -6.52
N GLU A 272 -12.71 -24.58 -6.53
CA GLU A 272 -12.76 -23.81 -7.78
C GLU A 272 -11.38 -23.53 -8.40
N LEU A 273 -10.29 -23.78 -7.69
CA LEU A 273 -8.94 -23.63 -8.23
C LEU A 273 -8.62 -24.69 -9.30
N ILE A 274 -8.35 -24.24 -10.53
CA ILE A 274 -8.01 -25.09 -11.68
C ILE A 274 -6.50 -25.32 -11.76
N ALA A 275 -5.74 -24.24 -11.59
CA ALA A 275 -4.30 -24.22 -11.73
C ALA A 275 -3.71 -23.08 -10.89
N GLU A 276 -2.46 -23.23 -10.45
CA GLU A 276 -1.76 -22.17 -9.75
C GLU A 276 -0.26 -22.22 -10.03
N GLY A 277 0.43 -21.12 -9.77
CA GLY A 277 1.87 -21.01 -9.92
C GLY A 277 2.44 -19.90 -9.07
N VAL A 278 3.69 -20.08 -8.66
CA VAL A 278 4.48 -19.05 -7.98
C VAL A 278 5.57 -18.59 -8.94
N PHE A 279 5.73 -17.28 -9.07
CA PHE A 279 6.70 -16.66 -9.96
C PHE A 279 7.67 -15.81 -9.15
N ASN A 280 8.96 -15.90 -9.47
CA ASN A 280 9.97 -14.95 -9.04
C ASN A 280 10.01 -13.79 -10.03
N VAL A 281 10.08 -12.55 -9.52
CA VAL A 281 10.27 -11.36 -10.32
C VAL A 281 11.59 -10.70 -9.92
N ASP A 282 12.56 -10.68 -10.83
CA ASP A 282 13.86 -10.02 -10.63
C ASP A 282 14.16 -9.13 -11.83
N SER A 283 14.25 -7.82 -11.59
CA SER A 283 14.75 -6.86 -12.58
C SER A 283 14.10 -7.02 -13.98
N GLU A 284 12.76 -7.11 -13.99
CA GLU A 284 11.89 -7.35 -15.16
C GLU A 284 11.87 -8.78 -15.73
N LYS A 285 12.72 -9.70 -15.25
CA LYS A 285 12.64 -11.13 -15.59
C LYS A 285 11.66 -11.82 -14.66
N ILE A 286 10.72 -12.52 -15.28
CA ILE A 286 9.71 -13.30 -14.58
C ILE A 286 9.99 -14.75 -14.90
N ARG A 287 10.06 -15.57 -13.87
CA ARG A 287 10.24 -17.01 -14.03
C ARG A 287 9.29 -17.75 -13.10
N PRO A 288 8.60 -18.80 -13.56
CA PRO A 288 7.93 -19.71 -12.64
C PRO A 288 8.99 -20.35 -11.73
N ILE A 289 8.64 -20.53 -10.46
CA ILE A 289 9.44 -21.26 -9.49
C ILE A 289 8.92 -22.71 -9.49
N PRO A 290 9.76 -23.69 -9.84
CA PRO A 290 9.37 -25.10 -9.75
C PRO A 290 8.94 -25.47 -8.34
N ILE A 291 7.89 -26.29 -8.21
CA ILE A 291 7.36 -26.75 -6.91
C ILE A 291 8.46 -27.42 -6.06
N SER A 292 9.41 -28.11 -6.70
CA SER A 292 10.54 -28.75 -6.05
C SER A 292 11.49 -27.76 -5.34
N GLU A 293 11.54 -26.49 -5.76
CA GLU A 293 12.38 -25.46 -5.14
C GLU A 293 11.69 -24.81 -3.93
N LEU A 294 10.35 -24.79 -3.89
CA LEU A 294 9.59 -24.04 -2.88
C LEU A 294 9.88 -24.49 -1.44
N ALA A 295 10.09 -25.79 -1.21
CA ALA A 295 10.33 -26.31 0.14
C ALA A 295 11.65 -25.81 0.74
N GLU A 296 12.71 -25.70 -0.08
CA GLU A 296 14.00 -25.20 0.40
C GLU A 296 13.96 -23.67 0.59
N MET A 297 13.31 -22.97 -0.34
CA MET A 297 13.08 -21.53 -0.21
C MET A 297 12.25 -21.18 1.03
N GLN A 298 11.25 -22.00 1.37
CA GLN A 298 10.44 -21.85 2.58
C GLN A 298 11.30 -21.86 3.85
N LYS A 299 12.21 -22.83 3.99
CA LYS A 299 13.10 -22.93 5.18
C LYS A 299 13.96 -21.67 5.36
N VAL A 300 14.48 -21.13 4.26
CA VAL A 300 15.27 -19.88 4.30
C VAL A 300 14.42 -18.72 4.80
N VAL A 301 13.17 -18.62 4.34
CA VAL A 301 12.24 -17.57 4.79
C VAL A 301 11.88 -17.74 6.26
N GLU A 302 11.64 -18.97 6.73
CA GLU A 302 11.35 -19.28 8.15
C GLU A 302 12.51 -18.89 9.07
N GLU A 303 13.75 -19.19 8.67
CA GLU A 303 14.94 -18.80 9.44
C GLU A 303 15.04 -17.27 9.56
N ILE A 304 14.85 -16.54 8.46
CA ILE A 304 14.92 -15.07 8.46
C ILE A 304 13.76 -14.47 9.26
N GLN A 305 12.54 -15.00 9.09
CA GLN A 305 11.37 -14.57 9.85
C GLN A 305 11.58 -14.75 11.36
N THR A 306 12.17 -15.87 11.77
CA THR A 306 12.51 -16.14 13.18
C THR A 306 13.50 -15.11 13.71
N ASN A 307 14.56 -14.82 12.96
CA ASN A 307 15.55 -13.80 13.36
C ASN A 307 14.95 -12.38 13.43
N LEU A 308 14.04 -12.04 12.50
CA LEU A 308 13.31 -10.77 12.55
C LEU A 308 12.40 -10.69 13.78
N TYR A 309 11.68 -11.77 14.09
CA TYR A 309 10.82 -11.82 15.27
C TYR A 309 11.64 -11.56 16.54
N LEU A 310 12.76 -12.26 16.72
CA LEU A 310 13.65 -12.06 17.85
C LEU A 310 14.19 -10.62 17.91
N HIS A 311 14.59 -10.07 16.76
CA HIS A 311 15.03 -8.68 16.67
C HIS A 311 13.95 -7.67 17.14
N PHE A 312 12.69 -7.89 16.77
CA PHE A 312 11.58 -7.00 17.16
C PHE A 312 11.14 -7.19 18.61
N VAL A 313 11.28 -8.39 19.19
CA VAL A 313 11.02 -8.62 20.61
C VAL A 313 11.97 -7.78 21.48
N GLU A 314 13.21 -7.61 21.05
CA GLU A 314 14.24 -6.81 21.73
C GLU A 314 14.06 -5.30 21.59
N TRP A 315 13.09 -4.83 20.78
CA TRP A 315 12.88 -3.40 20.61
C TRP A 315 12.43 -2.72 21.90
N PRO A 316 13.03 -1.56 22.24
CA PRO A 316 12.52 -0.75 23.33
C PRO A 316 11.10 -0.27 23.01
N PRO A 317 10.25 -0.03 24.03
CA PRO A 317 8.85 0.36 23.82
C PRO A 317 8.65 1.54 22.87
N SER A 318 9.54 2.54 22.89
CA SER A 318 9.47 3.71 22.00
C SER A 318 9.61 3.33 20.52
N MET A 319 10.50 2.38 20.21
CA MET A 319 10.75 1.94 18.83
C MET A 319 9.52 1.28 18.21
N ARG A 320 8.64 0.68 19.01
CA ARG A 320 7.38 0.04 18.55
C ARG A 320 6.38 1.05 17.96
N THR A 321 6.55 2.33 18.24
CA THR A 321 5.79 3.44 17.67
C THR A 321 6.66 4.22 16.67
N GLU A 322 7.90 4.53 17.06
CA GLU A 322 8.80 5.43 16.34
C GLU A 322 9.05 5.00 14.90
N TYR A 323 9.17 3.69 14.63
CA TYR A 323 9.40 3.22 13.26
C TYR A 323 8.27 3.54 12.27
N GLY A 324 7.11 4.04 12.73
CA GLY A 324 6.03 4.53 11.87
C GLY A 324 6.49 5.56 10.83
N TRP A 325 7.45 6.43 11.16
CA TRP A 325 7.99 7.38 10.18
C TRP A 325 8.81 6.67 9.08
N LEU A 326 9.55 5.61 9.42
CA LEU A 326 10.33 4.80 8.45
C LEU A 326 9.39 4.08 7.49
N LEU A 327 8.31 3.51 8.01
CA LEU A 327 7.30 2.80 7.24
C LEU A 327 6.61 3.73 6.23
N HIS A 328 6.25 4.95 6.64
CA HIS A 328 5.63 5.91 5.74
C HIS A 328 6.62 6.50 4.73
N ALA A 329 7.88 6.69 5.11
CA ALA A 329 8.94 6.99 4.15
C ALA A 329 9.10 5.86 3.10
N ASN A 330 8.84 4.60 3.47
CA ASN A 330 8.89 3.47 2.54
C ASN A 330 7.80 3.53 1.45
N PHE A 331 6.61 4.04 1.74
CA PHE A 331 5.54 4.16 0.72
C PHE A 331 5.96 4.98 -0.50
N LEU A 332 6.88 5.92 -0.29
CA LEU A 332 7.42 6.76 -1.34
C LEU A 332 8.61 6.12 -2.08
N ARG A 333 9.18 5.01 -1.57
CA ARG A 333 10.35 4.33 -2.17
C ARG A 333 10.15 4.01 -3.63
N GLY A 334 8.98 3.50 -3.99
CA GLY A 334 8.63 3.17 -5.37
C GLY A 334 8.79 4.37 -6.33
N PHE A 335 8.61 5.59 -5.86
CA PHE A 335 8.64 6.80 -6.69
C PHE A 335 10.06 7.32 -6.99
N TRP A 336 11.09 6.77 -6.33
CA TRP A 336 12.48 7.17 -6.58
C TRP A 336 13.46 6.02 -6.79
N ARG A 337 13.04 4.77 -6.55
CA ARG A 337 13.88 3.59 -6.81
C ARG A 337 14.28 3.54 -8.29
N GLY A 338 15.57 3.35 -8.55
CA GLY A 338 16.18 3.34 -9.87
C GLY A 338 16.42 4.71 -10.50
N LEU A 339 16.17 5.82 -9.79
CA LEU A 339 16.53 7.15 -10.27
C LEU A 339 18.04 7.42 -10.10
N PRO A 340 18.65 8.25 -10.98
CA PRO A 340 20.08 8.56 -10.90
C PRO A 340 20.53 9.15 -9.55
N ASP A 341 19.63 9.86 -8.85
CA ASP A 341 19.88 10.50 -7.56
C ASP A 341 19.16 9.79 -6.39
N GLU A 342 18.84 8.50 -6.54
CA GLU A 342 18.14 7.68 -5.53
C GLU A 342 18.79 7.79 -4.14
N ALA A 343 20.12 7.70 -4.05
CA ALA A 343 20.82 7.77 -2.76
C ALA A 343 20.59 9.11 -2.03
N TRP A 344 20.60 10.22 -2.77
CA TRP A 344 20.33 11.54 -2.22
C TRP A 344 18.86 11.69 -1.82
N LEU A 345 17.92 11.26 -2.67
CA LEU A 345 16.49 11.28 -2.38
C LEU A 345 16.19 10.48 -1.11
N ARG A 346 16.69 9.24 -1.05
CA ARG A 346 16.57 8.38 0.13
C ARG A 346 16.99 9.11 1.39
N GLN A 347 18.20 9.68 1.41
CA GLN A 347 18.72 10.38 2.59
C GLN A 347 17.87 11.60 2.94
N TYR A 348 17.50 12.40 1.94
CA TYR A 348 16.69 13.59 2.12
C TYR A 348 15.32 13.26 2.74
N ILE A 349 14.61 12.26 2.21
CA ILE A 349 13.32 11.83 2.75
C ILE A 349 13.49 11.26 4.16
N TYR A 350 14.52 10.46 4.39
CA TYR A 350 14.82 9.91 5.72
C TYR A 350 15.00 11.02 6.76
N ASP A 351 15.81 12.03 6.47
CA ASP A 351 16.04 13.12 7.40
C ASP A 351 14.79 13.93 7.68
N ARG A 352 13.94 14.16 6.66
CA ARG A 352 12.67 14.87 6.86
C ARG A 352 11.69 14.07 7.71
N TYR A 353 11.46 12.81 7.36
CA TYR A 353 10.51 11.96 8.09
C TYR A 353 10.99 11.66 9.50
N ARG A 354 12.31 11.48 9.71
CA ARG A 354 12.90 11.38 11.05
C ARG A 354 12.70 12.66 11.87
N THR A 355 12.86 13.83 11.25
CA THR A 355 12.65 15.13 11.93
C THR A 355 11.19 15.32 12.34
N SER A 356 10.22 15.09 11.43
CA SER A 356 8.79 15.13 11.75
C SER A 356 8.41 14.03 12.76
N GLY A 357 8.97 12.83 12.62
CA GLY A 357 8.76 11.72 13.55
C GLY A 357 9.18 12.08 14.97
N ALA A 358 10.39 12.63 15.14
CA ALA A 358 10.87 13.10 16.45
C ALA A 358 9.98 14.20 17.06
N LYS A 359 9.49 15.14 16.22
CA LYS A 359 8.55 16.19 16.64
C LYS A 359 7.25 15.61 17.21
N TYR A 360 6.71 14.57 16.59
CA TYR A 360 5.40 14.01 16.96
C TYR A 360 5.49 12.83 17.93
N LEU A 361 6.65 12.22 18.14
CA LEU A 361 6.80 11.06 19.03
C LEU A 361 6.39 11.38 20.48
N ALA A 362 6.69 12.59 20.96
CA ALA A 362 6.24 13.07 22.26
C ALA A 362 4.71 13.18 22.33
N LEU A 363 4.10 13.79 21.31
CA LEU A 363 2.64 13.90 21.18
C LEU A 363 1.97 12.52 21.19
N ILE A 364 2.47 11.56 20.41
CA ILE A 364 1.92 10.20 20.37
C ILE A 364 2.08 9.49 21.71
N SER A 365 3.22 9.70 22.40
CA SER A 365 3.46 9.12 23.73
C SER A 365 2.50 9.65 24.79
N GLU A 366 2.05 10.90 24.67
CA GLU A 366 1.02 11.50 25.52
C GLU A 366 -0.39 11.01 25.13
N MET A 367 -0.62 10.78 23.83
CA MET A 367 -1.87 10.28 23.26
C MET A 367 -2.19 8.81 23.58
N ARG A 368 -1.40 8.12 24.42
CA ARG A 368 -1.41 6.67 24.76
C ARG A 368 -2.76 5.96 24.96
N LYS A 369 -3.89 6.66 24.96
CA LYS A 369 -5.24 6.08 25.00
C LYS A 369 -6.12 6.37 23.78
N ASN A 370 -5.92 7.46 23.03
CA ASN A 370 -6.81 7.82 21.92
C ASN A 370 -6.01 8.35 20.72
N ALA A 371 -5.78 7.49 19.73
CA ALA A 371 -5.60 7.96 18.37
C ALA A 371 -6.91 8.64 17.91
N TRP A 372 -7.07 9.93 18.21
CA TRP A 372 -8.34 10.66 18.04
C TRP A 372 -8.96 10.47 16.66
N VAL A 373 -8.14 10.46 15.62
CA VAL A 373 -8.60 10.21 14.25
C VAL A 373 -9.17 8.79 14.06
N LEU A 374 -8.59 7.76 14.68
CA LEU A 374 -9.11 6.38 14.59
C LEU A 374 -10.42 6.22 15.34
N GLU A 375 -10.53 6.83 16.52
CA GLU A 375 -11.78 6.90 17.28
C GLU A 375 -12.87 7.66 16.50
N HIS A 376 -12.50 8.79 15.88
CA HIS A 376 -13.38 9.56 15.01
C HIS A 376 -13.87 8.74 13.81
N ILE A 377 -12.98 8.04 13.10
CA ILE A 377 -13.34 7.16 11.98
C ILE A 377 -14.33 6.07 12.43
N ALA A 378 -14.11 5.47 13.59
CA ALA A 378 -14.98 4.43 14.14
C ALA A 378 -16.40 4.94 14.41
N LYS A 379 -16.55 6.19 14.89
CA LYS A 379 -17.82 6.72 15.40
C LYS A 379 -18.59 7.64 14.44
N THR A 380 -17.95 8.27 13.46
CA THR A 380 -18.57 9.32 12.62
C THR A 380 -19.55 8.76 11.58
N ALA A 381 -20.83 9.14 11.61
CA ALA A 381 -21.80 8.69 10.61
C ALA A 381 -21.51 9.23 9.19
N GLY A 382 -21.16 10.52 9.08
CA GLY A 382 -20.88 11.23 7.83
C GLY A 382 -19.48 11.00 7.27
N ASN A 383 -18.87 12.07 6.73
CA ASN A 383 -17.50 12.04 6.23
C ASN A 383 -16.51 11.95 7.39
N ILE A 384 -15.55 11.02 7.29
CA ILE A 384 -14.48 10.83 8.27
C ILE A 384 -13.32 11.81 8.07
N PHE A 385 -13.27 12.49 6.92
CA PHE A 385 -12.35 13.59 6.67
C PHE A 385 -13.16 14.86 6.44
N SER A 386 -12.79 15.92 7.15
CA SER A 386 -13.41 17.23 7.01
C SER A 386 -13.21 17.81 5.60
N HIS A 387 -14.25 18.43 5.05
CA HIS A 387 -14.13 19.22 3.81
C HIS A 387 -13.15 20.37 3.99
N TYR A 388 -12.46 20.71 2.91
CA TYR A 388 -11.54 21.84 2.86
C TYR A 388 -12.29 23.16 3.03
N GLY A 389 -11.80 24.01 3.94
CA GLY A 389 -12.38 25.33 4.19
C GLY A 389 -13.67 25.30 5.00
N ALA A 390 -14.05 24.14 5.57
CA ALA A 390 -15.12 24.06 6.54
C ALA A 390 -14.64 24.70 7.86
N SER A 391 -14.84 26.02 8.00
CA SER A 391 -14.78 26.67 9.31
C SER A 391 -15.93 26.13 10.17
N GLU A 392 -15.63 25.84 11.44
CA GLU A 392 -16.51 25.32 12.49
C GLU A 392 -18.02 25.54 12.24
N GLY A 393 -18.79 24.46 12.14
CA GLY A 393 -20.26 24.52 12.23
C GLY A 393 -21.08 23.71 11.22
N ARG A 394 -20.48 23.01 10.24
CA ARG A 394 -21.22 22.17 9.28
C ARG A 394 -20.56 20.82 9.01
N CYS A 395 -20.41 20.01 10.05
CA CYS A 395 -20.40 18.56 9.88
C CYS A 395 -21.51 18.02 10.78
N ALA A 396 -22.72 17.89 10.22
CA ALA A 396 -23.80 17.08 10.78
C ALA A 396 -23.97 15.86 9.85
#